data_AF-A0A536CVS4-F1
#
_entry.id   AF-A0A536CVS4-F1
#
_cell.length_a   1.000
_cell.length_b   1.000
_cell.length_c   1.000
_cell.angle_alpha   90.00
_cell.angle_beta   90.00
_cell.angle_gamma   90.00
#
_symmetry.space_group_name_H-M   'P 1'
#
loop_
_entity.id
_entity.type
_entity.pdbx_description
1 polymer ?
#
loop_
_entity_poly.entity_id
_entity_poly.type
_entity_poly.pdbx_seq_one_letter_code
_entity_poly.pdbx_strand_id
1 'polypeptide(L)'
;MTAVHDRLPRWRHTARTRRLPCRSCQGTCRAPHISGHREGHEPLVCAALLCRHPRESSRGLTATGDQRPWPEAAASRSDPAAVSHELDATRAEAPTADDAAPLPRRGLLDRDWQKALVVLLTLLAGVALFWVVWQVVSPILHTLVLFALAAVLAFALSGPVDMLNRRVGNRLLAIVAVYLLVGIVVVGGIIVLAGPFVREVQTTLGQYGVETDLDQLKAQAATAIERGGTDVLKNLVGTLAEVGGMILDVVLALVISLYLLVDGPRFGERSLAIIPSQHRAKALFLQDNVSRVLGGYLRGQLTLALIIGVLAGVGTALLGLPYAVVLGVLAGLFELVPMFGPILS
;
A
#
# COMPACT_ATOMS: atom_id res chain seq x y z
N MET A 1 57.56 -47.51 -6.74
CA MET A 1 56.73 -48.65 -6.31
C MET A 1 55.27 -48.26 -6.48
N THR A 2 54.54 -49.17 -7.15
CA THR A 2 53.07 -49.31 -7.26
C THR A 2 52.24 -48.20 -7.91
N ALA A 3 51.91 -48.47 -9.18
CA ALA A 3 50.67 -48.10 -9.85
C ALA A 3 49.46 -48.85 -9.25
N VAL A 4 48.28 -48.21 -9.25
CA VAL A 4 46.93 -48.84 -9.23
C VAL A 4 45.98 -47.87 -9.95
N HIS A 5 45.72 -48.04 -11.23
CA HIS A 5 44.49 -48.62 -11.81
C HIS A 5 43.13 -48.22 -11.17
N ASP A 6 42.42 -47.31 -11.86
CA ASP A 6 41.23 -47.66 -12.68
C ASP A 6 39.83 -47.75 -12.04
N ARG A 7 38.89 -47.16 -12.81
CA ARG A 7 37.47 -47.51 -13.04
C ARG A 7 36.34 -46.64 -12.47
N LEU A 8 35.41 -46.38 -13.41
CA LEU A 8 33.94 -46.19 -13.34
C LEU A 8 33.42 -44.74 -13.44
N PRO A 9 32.20 -44.52 -13.99
CA PRO A 9 31.71 -44.97 -15.31
C PRO A 9 31.08 -43.80 -16.13
N ARG A 10 31.18 -43.88 -17.46
CA ARG A 10 30.50 -42.98 -18.41
C ARG A 10 29.00 -43.26 -18.45
N TRP A 11 28.18 -42.36 -17.92
CA TRP A 11 26.73 -42.36 -18.11
C TRP A 11 26.35 -41.75 -19.46
N ARG A 12 25.92 -42.62 -20.40
CA ARG A 12 25.27 -42.22 -21.65
C ARG A 12 23.77 -42.09 -21.37
N HIS A 13 23.22 -40.88 -21.36
CA HIS A 13 21.77 -40.68 -21.40
C HIS A 13 21.28 -40.65 -22.85
N THR A 14 20.67 -41.75 -23.27
CA THR A 14 19.86 -41.85 -24.48
C THR A 14 18.47 -41.25 -24.22
N ALA A 15 18.23 -40.03 -24.67
CA ALA A 15 16.89 -39.42 -24.61
C ALA A 15 16.00 -40.01 -25.72
N ARG A 16 15.18 -41.00 -25.35
CA ARG A 16 14.04 -41.47 -26.15
C ARG A 16 12.92 -40.45 -26.07
N THR A 17 12.72 -39.65 -27.12
CA THR A 17 11.52 -38.81 -27.28
C THR A 17 10.31 -39.68 -27.66
N ARG A 18 9.40 -39.93 -26.71
CA ARG A 18 8.04 -40.43 -27.02
C ARG A 18 7.19 -39.26 -27.50
N ARG A 19 6.70 -39.32 -28.75
CA ARG A 19 5.66 -38.43 -29.27
C ARG A 19 4.29 -38.99 -28.87
N LEU A 20 3.49 -38.21 -28.16
CA LEU A 20 2.04 -38.45 -27.98
C LEU A 20 1.30 -37.53 -28.96
N PRO A 21 0.26 -38.02 -29.68
CA PRO A 21 -0.46 -37.21 -30.65
C PRO A 21 -1.56 -36.37 -29.98
N CYS A 22 -1.40 -35.04 -29.99
CA CYS A 22 -2.52 -34.11 -29.80
C CYS A 22 -3.35 -34.05 -31.08
N ARG A 23 -4.52 -34.72 -31.08
CA ARG A 23 -5.56 -34.52 -32.08
C ARG A 23 -6.32 -33.22 -31.78
N SER A 24 -5.94 -32.12 -32.43
CA SER A 24 -6.81 -30.96 -32.81
C SER A 24 -6.01 -29.67 -32.97
N CYS A 25 -5.08 -29.64 -33.93
CA CYS A 25 -4.64 -28.37 -34.51
C CYS A 25 -4.16 -28.64 -35.94
N GLN A 26 -4.98 -28.28 -36.91
CA GLN A 26 -4.58 -28.18 -38.32
C GLN A 26 -3.79 -26.88 -38.48
N GLY A 27 -2.47 -26.97 -38.37
CA GLY A 27 -1.60 -25.82 -38.61
C GLY A 27 -0.12 -26.19 -38.48
N THR A 28 0.66 -25.95 -39.54
CA THR A 28 2.09 -26.21 -39.62
C THR A 28 2.88 -25.15 -38.85
N CYS A 29 3.48 -25.50 -37.71
CA CYS A 29 4.47 -24.66 -37.04
C CYS A 29 5.88 -25.01 -37.54
N ARG A 30 6.52 -24.04 -38.21
CA ARG A 30 7.95 -24.05 -38.55
C ARG A 30 8.69 -23.38 -37.39
N ALA A 31 9.56 -24.10 -36.69
CA ALA A 31 10.36 -23.55 -35.60
C ALA A 31 11.55 -22.72 -36.15
N PRO A 32 11.91 -21.58 -35.54
CA PRO A 32 13.16 -20.90 -35.84
C PRO A 32 14.32 -21.54 -35.08
N HIS A 33 15.44 -21.69 -35.76
CA HIS A 33 16.69 -22.23 -35.23
C HIS A 33 17.44 -21.11 -34.48
N ILE A 34 17.64 -21.23 -33.16
CA ILE A 34 18.55 -20.36 -32.41
C ILE A 34 19.47 -21.23 -31.55
N SER A 35 20.76 -21.17 -31.88
CA SER A 35 21.87 -21.75 -31.14
C SER A 35 22.34 -20.77 -30.06
N GLY A 36 22.45 -21.22 -28.80
CA GLY A 36 23.05 -20.43 -27.72
C GLY A 36 23.15 -21.23 -26.42
N HIS A 37 24.34 -21.24 -25.84
CA HIS A 37 24.79 -22.05 -24.69
C HIS A 37 24.16 -21.67 -23.34
N ARG A 38 24.19 -22.67 -22.42
CA ARG A 38 23.91 -22.70 -20.95
C ARG A 38 24.31 -21.42 -20.20
N GLU A 39 23.66 -21.01 -19.09
CA GLU A 39 23.57 -21.67 -17.77
C GLU A 39 22.67 -20.85 -16.82
N GLY A 40 21.95 -21.48 -15.86
CA GLY A 40 21.57 -20.84 -14.58
C GLY A 40 20.13 -20.33 -14.36
N HIS A 41 19.32 -21.18 -13.70
CA HIS A 41 18.24 -20.91 -12.70
C HIS A 41 17.58 -19.51 -12.57
N GLU A 42 16.30 -19.39 -13.00
CA GLU A 42 15.08 -19.06 -12.22
C GLU A 42 13.90 -18.65 -13.15
N PRO A 43 12.62 -18.78 -12.72
CA PRO A 43 11.48 -18.89 -13.64
C PRO A 43 10.97 -17.53 -14.15
N LEU A 44 11.08 -17.32 -15.46
CA LEU A 44 10.42 -16.24 -16.17
C LEU A 44 8.90 -16.48 -16.24
N VAL A 45 8.19 -15.68 -15.45
CA VAL A 45 6.95 -14.95 -15.79
C VAL A 45 6.31 -15.41 -17.11
N CYS A 46 5.18 -16.11 -17.00
CA CYS A 46 4.26 -16.32 -18.13
C CYS A 46 3.72 -14.97 -18.59
N ALA A 47 4.37 -14.40 -19.61
CA ALA A 47 3.84 -13.27 -20.35
C ALA A 47 2.50 -13.66 -20.98
N ALA A 48 1.46 -12.93 -20.57
CA ALA A 48 0.14 -12.96 -21.15
C ALA A 48 0.20 -12.73 -22.67
N LEU A 49 -0.09 -13.78 -23.43
CA LEU A 49 -0.33 -13.68 -24.86
C LEU A 49 -1.67 -12.94 -25.07
N LEU A 50 -1.54 -11.64 -25.35
CA LEU A 50 -2.59 -10.80 -25.91
C LEU A 50 -3.06 -11.38 -27.24
N CYS A 51 -4.29 -11.90 -27.27
CA CYS A 51 -5.03 -12.11 -28.51
C CYS A 51 -5.36 -10.73 -29.13
N ARG A 52 -4.53 -10.29 -30.08
CA ARG A 52 -4.86 -9.15 -30.96
C ARG A 52 -5.78 -9.64 -32.09
N HIS A 53 -6.98 -9.05 -32.15
CA HIS A 53 -7.82 -9.07 -33.35
C HIS A 53 -7.07 -8.50 -34.57
N PRO A 54 -7.31 -9.00 -35.79
CA PRO A 54 -6.75 -8.40 -37.00
C PRO A 54 -7.45 -7.06 -37.29
N ARG A 55 -6.64 -6.02 -37.47
CA ARG A 55 -7.05 -4.72 -38.02
C ARG A 55 -7.31 -4.88 -39.52
N GLU A 56 -8.51 -4.48 -39.94
CA GLU A 56 -8.88 -4.25 -41.33
C GLU A 56 -8.00 -3.12 -41.90
N SER A 57 -7.25 -3.40 -42.96
CA SER A 57 -6.32 -2.46 -43.57
C SER A 57 -7.04 -1.52 -44.54
N SER A 58 -7.19 -0.26 -44.16
CA SER A 58 -7.45 0.83 -45.08
C SER A 58 -6.16 1.24 -45.79
N ARG A 59 -6.10 1.08 -47.12
CA ARG A 59 -5.57 2.05 -48.12
C ARG A 59 -5.09 1.33 -49.38
N GLY A 60 -5.54 1.87 -50.52
CA GLY A 60 -4.81 1.82 -51.79
C GLY A 60 -5.52 1.02 -52.88
N LEU A 61 -6.59 1.58 -53.46
CA LEU A 61 -6.99 1.23 -54.82
C LEU A 61 -7.18 2.52 -55.62
N THR A 62 -6.43 2.54 -56.71
CA THR A 62 -6.14 3.61 -57.64
C THR A 62 -7.34 4.00 -58.50
N ALA A 63 -7.30 5.25 -58.94
CA ALA A 63 -8.24 5.89 -59.83
C ALA A 63 -8.34 5.24 -61.22
N THR A 64 -9.57 4.93 -61.64
CA THR A 64 -10.11 4.88 -63.01
C THR A 64 -11.63 4.90 -62.82
N GLY A 65 -12.35 6.00 -63.05
CA GLY A 65 -12.63 6.51 -64.38
C GLY A 65 -13.86 5.81 -64.96
N ASP A 66 -15.06 6.06 -64.42
CA ASP A 66 -16.31 5.76 -65.13
C ASP A 66 -17.37 6.81 -64.76
N GLN A 67 -17.71 7.65 -65.73
CA GLN A 67 -18.73 8.67 -65.67
C GLN A 67 -20.05 8.04 -66.11
N ARG A 68 -21.08 8.04 -65.25
CA ARG A 68 -22.46 7.87 -65.71
C ARG A 68 -23.33 9.04 -65.30
N PRO A 69 -24.13 9.63 -66.20
CA PRO A 69 -24.96 10.78 -65.88
C PRO A 69 -26.20 10.36 -65.08
N TRP A 70 -26.60 11.21 -64.14
CA TRP A 70 -27.92 11.17 -63.49
C TRP A 70 -28.96 11.76 -64.45
N PRO A 71 -30.14 11.12 -64.63
CA PRO A 71 -31.20 11.71 -65.44
C PRO A 71 -31.93 12.80 -64.66
N GLU A 72 -32.03 13.98 -65.26
CA GLU A 72 -32.99 15.02 -64.92
C GLU A 72 -34.41 14.50 -65.19
N ALA A 73 -35.26 14.47 -64.16
CA ALA A 73 -36.70 14.24 -64.32
C ALA A 73 -37.44 15.50 -63.87
N ALA A 74 -38.02 16.14 -64.87
CA ALA A 74 -38.75 17.39 -64.83
C ALA A 74 -39.96 17.35 -63.90
N ALA A 75 -40.24 18.51 -63.32
CA ALA A 75 -41.51 18.83 -62.70
C ALA A 75 -42.65 18.77 -63.74
N SER A 76 -43.64 17.90 -63.50
CA SER A 76 -44.96 18.03 -64.11
C SER A 76 -46.02 18.10 -63.01
N ARG A 77 -46.80 19.19 -63.07
CA ARG A 77 -48.05 19.36 -62.33
C ARG A 77 -49.07 18.38 -62.90
N SER A 78 -49.77 17.66 -62.04
CA SER A 78 -51.02 16.96 -62.39
C SER A 78 -52.06 17.16 -61.28
N ASP A 79 -53.30 17.37 -61.76
CA ASP A 79 -54.48 17.87 -61.06
C ASP A 79 -55.02 17.00 -59.90
N PRO A 80 -55.73 17.59 -58.92
CA PRO A 80 -56.17 16.90 -57.71
C PRO A 80 -57.54 16.17 -57.82
N ALA A 81 -57.99 15.79 -59.02
CA ALA A 81 -59.38 15.32 -59.22
C ALA A 81 -59.56 13.83 -59.60
N ALA A 82 -58.53 12.97 -59.49
CA ALA A 82 -58.59 11.58 -59.97
C ALA A 82 -58.29 10.49 -58.91
N VAL A 83 -58.35 10.80 -57.61
CA VAL A 83 -57.95 9.87 -56.52
C VAL A 83 -59.12 9.01 -56.00
N SER A 84 -60.34 9.15 -56.52
CA SER A 84 -61.54 8.52 -55.92
C SER A 84 -62.06 7.26 -56.61
N HIS A 85 -61.41 6.71 -57.64
CA HIS A 85 -61.95 5.56 -58.38
C HIS A 85 -61.11 4.26 -58.36
N GLU A 86 -60.03 4.22 -57.58
CA GLU A 86 -59.13 3.04 -57.50
C GLU A 86 -59.10 2.40 -56.10
N LEU A 87 -60.23 2.50 -55.37
CA LEU A 87 -60.37 1.99 -53.99
C LEU A 87 -61.15 0.67 -53.87
N ASP A 88 -61.66 0.09 -54.96
CA ASP A 88 -62.59 -1.06 -54.89
C ASP A 88 -62.09 -2.38 -55.51
N ALA A 89 -60.83 -2.47 -55.98
CA ALA A 89 -60.37 -3.65 -56.76
C ALA A 89 -59.23 -4.49 -56.16
N THR A 90 -58.85 -4.29 -54.89
CA THR A 90 -57.85 -5.16 -54.21
C THR A 90 -58.29 -5.51 -52.79
N ARG A 91 -59.43 -6.20 -52.68
CA ARG A 91 -59.79 -6.94 -51.46
C ARG A 91 -58.98 -8.24 -51.44
N ALA A 92 -57.70 -8.14 -51.11
CA ALA A 92 -56.90 -9.29 -50.73
C ALA A 92 -57.33 -9.71 -49.31
N GLU A 93 -57.79 -10.94 -49.16
CA GLU A 93 -58.15 -11.56 -47.89
C GLU A 93 -57.08 -11.27 -46.82
N ALA A 94 -57.47 -10.62 -45.72
CA ALA A 94 -56.55 -10.36 -44.62
C ALA A 94 -56.08 -11.70 -44.02
N PRO A 95 -54.78 -11.89 -43.75
CA PRO A 95 -54.27 -13.12 -43.14
C PRO A 95 -54.99 -13.36 -41.80
N THR A 96 -55.56 -14.55 -41.64
CA THR A 96 -56.23 -14.99 -40.41
C THR A 96 -55.25 -14.93 -39.24
N ALA A 97 -55.75 -14.54 -38.06
CA ALA A 97 -54.94 -14.26 -36.86
C ALA A 97 -54.05 -15.43 -36.38
N ASP A 98 -54.20 -16.63 -36.94
CA ASP A 98 -53.38 -17.81 -36.65
C ASP A 98 -52.03 -17.84 -37.37
N ASP A 99 -51.80 -17.01 -38.40
CA ASP A 99 -50.53 -16.96 -39.15
C ASP A 99 -49.52 -15.94 -38.61
N ALA A 100 -49.85 -15.26 -37.51
CA ALA A 100 -48.94 -14.30 -36.88
C ALA A 100 -47.81 -15.03 -36.13
N ALA A 101 -46.60 -15.01 -36.69
CA ALA A 101 -45.40 -15.50 -36.01
C ALA A 101 -45.29 -14.89 -34.60
N PRO A 102 -45.00 -15.70 -33.54
CA PRO A 102 -44.94 -15.19 -32.19
C PRO A 102 -43.89 -14.09 -32.07
N LEU A 103 -44.28 -12.89 -31.59
CA LEU A 103 -43.36 -11.80 -31.30
C LEU A 103 -42.24 -12.30 -30.36
N PRO A 104 -40.95 -11.97 -30.60
CA PRO A 104 -39.86 -12.42 -29.75
C PRO A 104 -40.09 -11.90 -28.31
N ARG A 105 -40.28 -12.84 -27.37
CA ARG A 105 -40.61 -12.55 -25.97
C ARG A 105 -39.61 -11.59 -25.34
N ARG A 106 -40.11 -10.56 -24.64
CA ARG A 106 -39.41 -9.63 -23.73
C ARG A 106 -38.64 -10.28 -22.56
N GLY A 107 -38.37 -11.59 -22.60
CA GLY A 107 -37.78 -12.35 -21.49
C GLY A 107 -36.25 -12.40 -21.43
N LEU A 108 -35.54 -11.78 -22.40
CA LEU A 108 -34.06 -11.72 -22.36
C LEU A 108 -33.52 -10.53 -21.54
N LEU A 109 -34.20 -9.38 -21.51
CA LEU A 109 -33.70 -8.20 -20.77
C LEU A 109 -33.85 -8.33 -19.25
N ASP A 110 -34.88 -9.01 -18.74
CA ASP A 110 -35.15 -9.08 -17.29
C ASP A 110 -34.12 -9.95 -16.53
N ARG A 111 -33.61 -11.00 -17.17
CA ARG A 111 -32.63 -11.92 -16.54
C ARG A 111 -31.26 -11.26 -16.37
N ASP A 112 -30.84 -10.43 -17.32
CA ASP A 112 -29.50 -9.84 -17.32
C ASP A 112 -29.41 -8.65 -16.36
N TRP A 113 -30.49 -7.87 -16.20
CA TRP A 113 -30.57 -6.81 -15.19
C TRP A 113 -30.62 -7.35 -13.77
N GLN A 114 -31.33 -8.46 -13.52
CA GLN A 114 -31.33 -9.12 -12.20
C GLN A 114 -29.93 -9.62 -11.82
N LYS A 115 -29.20 -10.24 -12.75
CA LYS A 115 -27.81 -10.69 -12.50
C LYS A 115 -26.89 -9.50 -12.26
N ALA A 116 -27.00 -8.44 -13.06
CA ALA A 116 -26.24 -7.22 -12.87
C ALA A 116 -26.50 -6.59 -11.49
N LEU A 117 -27.76 -6.53 -11.05
CA LEU A 117 -28.15 -6.03 -9.73
C LEU A 117 -27.54 -6.89 -8.61
N VAL A 118 -27.63 -8.22 -8.70
CA VAL A 118 -27.08 -9.12 -7.68
C VAL A 118 -25.56 -9.00 -7.61
N VAL A 119 -24.86 -8.95 -8.75
CA VAL A 119 -23.40 -8.74 -8.78
C VAL A 119 -23.03 -7.38 -8.17
N LEU A 120 -23.78 -6.33 -8.45
CA LEU A 120 -23.54 -5.01 -7.86
C LEU A 120 -23.75 -5.04 -6.34
N LEU A 121 -24.83 -5.65 -5.86
CA LEU A 121 -25.14 -5.75 -4.44
C LEU A 121 -24.11 -6.60 -3.68
N THR A 122 -23.62 -7.69 -4.26
CA THR A 122 -22.57 -8.50 -3.61
C THR A 122 -21.23 -7.77 -3.57
N LEU A 123 -20.88 -7.02 -4.61
CA LEU A 123 -19.70 -6.15 -4.60
C LEU A 123 -19.82 -5.05 -3.54
N LEU A 124 -20.96 -4.36 -3.46
CA LEU A 124 -21.21 -3.33 -2.45
C LEU A 124 -21.17 -3.91 -1.03
N ALA A 125 -21.77 -5.09 -0.81
CA ALA A 125 -21.69 -5.77 0.48
C ALA A 125 -20.25 -6.16 0.85
N GLY A 126 -19.44 -6.60 -0.13
CA GLY A 126 -18.03 -6.90 0.07
C GLY A 126 -17.21 -5.65 0.44
N VAL A 127 -17.42 -4.53 -0.25
CA VAL A 127 -16.77 -3.25 0.06
C VAL A 127 -17.19 -2.73 1.43
N ALA A 128 -18.48 -2.81 1.78
CA ALA A 128 -18.99 -2.42 3.09
C ALA A 128 -18.40 -3.29 4.20
N LEU A 129 -18.33 -4.62 4.00
CA LEU A 129 -17.70 -5.53 4.95
C LEU A 129 -16.21 -5.21 5.12
N PHE A 130 -15.47 -5.01 4.03
CA PHE A 130 -14.06 -4.63 4.09
C PHE A 130 -13.87 -3.31 4.84
N TRP A 131 -14.70 -2.30 4.58
CA TRP A 131 -14.65 -1.01 5.26
C TRP A 131 -14.89 -1.13 6.77
N VAL A 132 -15.88 -1.92 7.19
CA VAL A 132 -16.16 -2.21 8.61
C VAL A 132 -15.02 -2.98 9.27
N VAL A 133 -14.52 -4.03 8.59
CA VAL A 133 -13.37 -4.81 9.08
C VAL A 133 -12.14 -3.91 9.24
N TRP A 134 -11.86 -3.07 8.26
CA TRP A 134 -10.75 -2.12 8.30
C TRP A 134 -10.90 -1.12 9.44
N GLN A 135 -12.11 -0.60 9.68
CA GLN A 135 -12.41 0.33 10.77
C GLN A 135 -12.19 -0.29 12.15
N VAL A 136 -12.46 -1.58 12.32
CA VAL A 136 -12.21 -2.29 13.59
C VAL A 136 -10.75 -2.69 13.75
N VAL A 137 -10.11 -3.15 12.67
CA VAL A 137 -8.72 -3.65 12.69
C VAL A 137 -7.71 -2.51 12.83
N SER A 138 -7.94 -1.36 12.21
CA SER A 138 -6.98 -0.25 12.20
C SER A 138 -6.62 0.27 13.61
N PRO A 139 -7.57 0.54 14.53
CA PRO A 139 -7.24 0.97 15.90
C PRO A 139 -6.54 -0.12 16.72
N ILE A 140 -6.90 -1.39 16.51
CA ILE A 140 -6.25 -2.53 17.16
C ILE A 140 -4.79 -2.62 16.70
N LEU A 141 -4.56 -2.48 15.39
CA LEU A 141 -3.22 -2.49 14.82
C LEU A 141 -2.40 -1.30 15.32
N HIS A 142 -2.98 -0.09 15.41
CA HIS A 142 -2.31 1.09 15.98
C HIS A 142 -1.84 0.83 17.41
N THR A 143 -2.74 0.31 18.26
CA THR A 143 -2.41 -0.03 19.65
C THR A 143 -1.31 -1.11 19.70
N LEU A 144 -1.41 -2.14 18.87
CA LEU A 144 -0.40 -3.21 18.78
C LEU A 144 0.97 -2.68 18.35
N VAL A 145 1.00 -1.78 17.36
CA VAL A 145 2.22 -1.11 16.88
C VAL A 145 2.82 -0.25 17.99
N LEU A 146 1.99 0.49 18.75
CA LEU A 146 2.46 1.30 19.88
C LEU A 146 3.07 0.42 20.98
N PHE A 147 2.45 -0.71 21.32
CA PHE A 147 3.01 -1.69 22.25
C PHE A 147 4.33 -2.30 21.73
N ALA A 148 4.40 -2.63 20.44
CA ALA A 148 5.62 -3.14 19.81
C ALA A 148 6.74 -2.11 19.85
N LEU A 149 6.45 -0.85 19.53
CA LEU A 149 7.40 0.26 19.62
C LEU A 149 7.89 0.46 21.05
N ALA A 150 6.99 0.41 22.03
CA ALA A 150 7.34 0.51 23.45
C ALA A 150 8.25 -0.65 23.90
N ALA A 151 8.00 -1.87 23.42
CA ALA A 151 8.84 -3.03 23.71
C ALA A 151 10.24 -2.90 23.08
N VAL A 152 10.32 -2.45 21.83
CA VAL A 152 11.58 -2.12 21.16
C VAL A 152 12.33 -1.05 21.95
N LEU A 153 11.65 0.02 22.36
CA LEU A 153 12.23 1.10 23.16
C LEU A 153 12.72 0.61 24.53
N ALA A 154 11.94 -0.21 25.24
CA ALA A 154 12.33 -0.77 26.53
C ALA A 154 13.61 -1.57 26.41
N PHE A 155 13.67 -2.40 25.37
CA PHE A 155 14.80 -3.27 25.14
C PHE A 155 16.04 -2.52 24.62
N ALA A 156 15.86 -1.47 23.82
CA ALA A 156 16.91 -0.51 23.49
C ALA A 156 17.49 0.18 24.73
N LEU A 157 16.63 0.65 25.63
CA LEU A 157 17.02 1.35 26.86
C LEU A 157 17.60 0.43 27.94
N SER A 158 17.39 -0.90 27.84
CA SER A 158 17.99 -1.87 28.77
C SER A 158 19.52 -1.77 28.84
N GLY A 159 20.18 -1.52 27.70
CA GLY A 159 21.64 -1.36 27.64
C GLY A 159 22.16 -0.16 28.44
N PRO A 160 21.70 1.08 28.15
CA PRO A 160 22.02 2.26 28.94
C PRO A 160 21.69 2.12 30.42
N VAL A 161 20.53 1.52 30.75
CA VAL A 161 20.11 1.27 32.13
C VAL A 161 21.07 0.31 32.83
N ASP A 162 21.46 -0.80 32.20
CA ASP A 162 22.40 -1.76 32.79
C ASP A 162 23.81 -1.17 32.96
N MET A 163 24.26 -0.34 32.00
CA MET A 163 25.53 0.37 32.11
C MET A 163 25.52 1.35 33.30
N LEU A 164 24.41 2.08 33.49
CA LEU A 164 24.27 3.01 34.61
C LEU A 164 24.05 2.29 35.95
N ASN A 165 23.33 1.17 35.95
CA ASN A 165 23.13 0.32 37.12
C ASN A 165 24.47 -0.19 37.67
N ARG A 166 25.40 -0.58 36.78
CA ARG A 166 26.75 -0.98 37.19
C ARG A 166 27.55 0.15 37.85
N ARG A 167 27.22 1.42 37.59
CA ARG A 167 27.88 2.59 38.21
C ARG A 167 27.23 3.04 39.51
N VAL A 168 25.90 3.07 39.56
CA VAL A 168 25.11 3.60 40.69
C VAL A 168 24.81 2.53 41.74
N GLY A 169 24.81 1.24 41.38
CA GLY A 169 24.52 0.12 42.28
C GLY A 169 23.03 -0.15 42.54
N ASN A 170 22.14 0.78 42.14
CA ASN A 170 20.70 0.68 42.33
C ASN A 170 19.95 0.68 40.99
N ARG A 171 19.25 -0.41 40.69
CA ARG A 171 18.52 -0.58 39.42
C ARG A 171 17.42 0.46 39.21
N LEU A 172 16.67 0.79 40.27
CA LEU A 172 15.61 1.79 40.20
C LEU A 172 16.15 3.18 39.87
N LEU A 173 17.26 3.59 40.50
CA LEU A 173 17.89 4.88 40.20
C LEU A 173 18.42 4.93 38.76
N ALA A 174 19.00 3.83 38.28
CA ALA A 174 19.46 3.75 36.89
C ALA A 174 18.30 3.87 35.89
N ILE A 175 17.18 3.20 36.14
CA ILE A 175 15.97 3.31 35.30
C ILE A 175 15.46 4.76 35.30
N VAL A 176 15.23 5.34 36.48
CA VAL A 176 14.69 6.71 36.60
C VAL A 176 15.61 7.71 35.92
N ALA A 177 16.92 7.63 36.12
CA ALA A 177 17.88 8.55 35.51
C ALA A 177 17.90 8.45 33.97
N VAL A 178 17.85 7.23 33.40
CA VAL A 178 17.80 7.04 31.95
C VAL A 178 16.48 7.54 31.37
N TYR A 179 15.34 7.23 31.98
CA TYR A 179 14.04 7.70 31.48
C TYR A 179 13.86 9.21 31.65
N LEU A 180 14.43 9.82 32.69
CA LEU A 180 14.49 11.28 32.82
C LEU A 180 15.33 11.89 31.69
N LEU A 181 16.51 11.33 31.41
CA LEU A 181 17.34 11.80 30.29
C LEU A 181 16.60 11.69 28.95
N VAL A 182 15.98 10.55 28.67
CA VAL A 182 15.17 10.34 27.46
C VAL A 182 14.00 11.31 27.40
N GLY A 183 13.30 11.52 28.52
CA GLY A 183 12.21 12.50 28.62
C GLY A 183 12.67 13.92 28.32
N ILE A 184 13.82 14.34 28.85
CA ILE A 184 14.42 15.65 28.56
C ILE A 184 14.77 15.76 27.07
N VAL A 185 15.37 14.73 26.48
CA VAL A 185 15.70 14.72 25.04
C VAL A 185 14.45 14.78 24.17
N VAL A 186 13.39 14.05 24.52
CA VAL A 186 12.11 14.04 23.80
C VAL A 186 11.41 15.39 23.92
N VAL A 187 11.28 15.94 25.12
CA VAL A 187 10.65 17.25 25.35
C VAL A 187 11.45 18.36 24.68
N GLY A 188 12.79 18.35 24.80
CA GLY A 188 13.67 19.29 24.12
C GLY A 188 13.54 19.19 22.59
N GLY A 189 13.49 17.97 22.06
CA GLY A 189 13.25 17.69 20.64
C GLY A 189 11.90 18.26 20.17
N ILE A 190 10.82 18.00 20.91
CA ILE A 190 9.48 18.55 20.61
C ILE A 190 9.51 20.08 20.59
N ILE A 191 10.16 20.74 21.56
CA ILE A 191 10.25 22.20 21.60
C ILE A 191 11.03 22.74 20.38
N VAL A 192 12.16 22.11 20.04
CA VAL A 192 12.99 22.50 18.89
C VAL A 192 12.23 22.30 17.57
N LEU A 193 11.44 21.24 17.44
CA LEU A 193 10.63 20.95 16.25
C LEU A 193 9.36 21.81 16.17
N ALA A 194 8.77 22.16 17.31
CA ALA A 194 7.57 23.00 17.37
C ALA A 194 7.87 24.44 16.92
N GLY A 195 9.07 24.96 17.17
CA GLY A 195 9.45 26.32 16.79
C GLY A 195 9.24 26.64 15.29
N PRO A 196 9.86 25.88 14.36
CA PRO A 196 9.64 26.04 12.92
C PRO A 196 8.17 25.88 12.53
N PHE A 197 7.47 24.90 13.10
CA PHE A 197 6.06 24.64 12.80
C PHE A 197 5.16 25.82 13.20
N VAL A 198 5.36 26.37 14.41
CA VAL A 198 4.59 27.53 14.90
C VAL A 198 4.82 28.75 14.00
N ARG A 199 6.06 28.98 13.58
CA ARG A 199 6.38 30.09 12.66
C ARG A 199 5.67 29.93 11.33
N GLU A 200 5.68 28.73 10.76
CA GLU A 200 5.01 28.43 9.48
C GLU A 200 3.49 28.60 9.56
N VAL A 201 2.90 28.16 10.69
CA VAL A 201 1.46 28.35 10.97
C VAL A 201 1.14 29.83 11.10
N GLN A 202 1.96 30.61 11.81
CA GLN A 202 1.77 32.04 11.98
C GLN A 202 1.91 32.82 10.67
N THR A 203 2.88 32.49 9.82
CA THR A 203 3.03 33.14 8.50
C THR A 203 1.86 32.84 7.59
N THR A 204 1.37 31.60 7.60
CA THR A 204 0.19 31.20 6.80
C THR A 204 -1.07 31.92 7.30
N LEU A 205 -1.32 31.93 8.62
CA LEU A 205 -2.48 32.62 9.20
C LEU A 205 -2.44 34.14 9.03
N GLY A 206 -1.25 34.73 9.11
CA GLY A 206 -1.04 36.17 8.89
C GLY A 206 -1.43 36.62 7.48
N GLN A 207 -1.27 35.75 6.47
CA GLN A 207 -1.75 36.04 5.10
C GLN A 207 -3.28 36.12 5.00
N TYR A 208 -4.00 35.48 5.92
CA TYR A 208 -5.47 35.50 5.99
C TYR A 208 -6.01 36.53 7.00
N GLY A 209 -5.15 37.36 7.61
CA GLY A 209 -5.56 38.42 8.53
C GLY A 209 -6.05 37.93 9.90
N VAL A 210 -5.72 36.69 10.28
CA VAL A 210 -6.07 36.14 11.60
C VAL A 210 -4.99 36.59 12.60
N GLU A 211 -5.33 37.56 13.44
CA GLU A 211 -4.45 38.03 14.51
C GLU A 211 -4.32 36.94 15.60
N THR A 212 -3.07 36.67 15.98
CA THR A 212 -2.62 35.41 16.59
C THR A 212 -2.81 35.38 18.10
N ASP A 213 -4.05 35.44 18.56
CA ASP A 213 -4.35 35.13 19.96
C ASP A 213 -4.71 33.63 20.08
N LEU A 214 -3.86 32.87 20.78
CA LEU A 214 -3.95 31.42 20.90
C LEU A 214 -5.26 30.98 21.57
N ASP A 215 -5.83 31.83 22.42
CA ASP A 215 -7.11 31.59 23.09
C ASP A 215 -8.30 31.87 22.16
N GLN A 216 -8.17 32.85 21.26
CA GLN A 216 -9.15 33.07 20.20
C GLN A 216 -9.11 31.94 19.17
N LEU A 217 -7.94 31.36 18.90
CA LEU A 217 -7.80 30.22 17.99
C LEU A 217 -8.59 29.00 18.48
N LYS A 218 -8.57 28.71 19.79
CA LYS A 218 -9.35 27.60 20.39
C LYS A 218 -10.85 27.85 20.30
N ALA A 219 -11.29 29.08 20.59
CA ALA A 219 -12.70 29.46 20.51
C ALA A 219 -13.22 29.47 19.07
N GLN A 220 -12.41 29.94 18.12
CA GLN A 220 -12.72 29.94 16.69
C GLN A 220 -12.67 28.53 16.09
N ALA A 221 -11.75 27.67 16.54
CA ALA A 221 -11.71 26.26 16.15
C ALA A 221 -13.00 25.52 16.53
N ALA A 222 -13.46 25.68 17.77
CA ALA A 222 -14.70 25.05 18.25
C ALA A 222 -15.93 25.52 17.45
N THR A 223 -16.03 26.83 17.20
CA THR A 223 -17.18 27.40 16.47
C THR A 223 -17.12 27.18 14.95
N ALA A 224 -15.92 27.03 14.36
CA ALA A 224 -15.75 26.68 12.96
C ALA A 224 -16.11 25.22 12.66
N ILE A 225 -15.90 24.31 13.61
CA ILE A 225 -16.39 22.93 13.51
C ILE A 225 -17.92 22.93 13.47
N GLU A 226 -18.58 23.74 14.31
CA GLU A 226 -20.04 23.81 14.40
C GLU A 226 -20.71 24.51 13.20
N ARG A 227 -20.06 25.52 12.61
CA ARG A 227 -20.65 26.33 11.53
C ARG A 227 -20.17 25.97 10.12
N GLY A 228 -19.47 24.86 9.96
CA GLY A 228 -18.96 24.45 8.65
C GLY A 228 -17.90 25.44 8.11
N GLY A 229 -16.98 25.86 8.97
CA GLY A 229 -15.92 26.81 8.65
C GLY A 229 -15.06 26.42 7.44
N THR A 230 -14.38 27.41 6.89
CA THR A 230 -13.49 27.30 5.72
C THR A 230 -12.53 26.11 5.87
N ASP A 231 -12.31 25.34 4.79
CA ASP A 231 -11.49 24.12 4.80
C ASP A 231 -10.09 24.33 5.39
N VAL A 232 -9.53 25.54 5.25
CA VAL A 232 -8.26 25.96 5.86
C VAL A 232 -8.26 25.80 7.38
N LEU A 233 -9.33 26.22 8.06
CA LEU A 233 -9.42 26.16 9.52
C LEU A 233 -9.64 24.73 10.02
N LYS A 234 -10.40 23.92 9.28
CA LYS A 234 -10.56 22.48 9.59
C LYS A 234 -9.24 21.74 9.45
N ASN A 235 -8.47 22.01 8.40
CA ASN A 235 -7.17 21.39 8.18
C ASN A 235 -6.18 21.78 9.28
N LEU A 236 -6.14 23.06 9.68
CA LEU A 236 -5.27 23.51 10.76
C LEU A 236 -5.60 22.82 12.10
N VAL A 237 -6.88 22.81 12.49
CA VAL A 237 -7.32 22.14 13.72
C VAL A 237 -7.03 20.63 13.67
N GLY A 238 -7.25 20.01 12.52
CA GLY A 238 -6.90 18.60 12.26
C GLY A 238 -5.40 18.34 12.48
N THR A 239 -4.53 19.15 11.87
CA THR A 239 -3.07 19.00 12.04
C THR A 239 -2.63 19.21 13.48
N LEU A 240 -3.18 20.20 14.21
CA LEU A 240 -2.87 20.37 15.64
C LEU A 240 -3.31 19.15 16.46
N ALA A 241 -4.48 18.59 16.17
CA ALA A 241 -4.98 17.40 16.86
C ALA A 241 -4.10 16.17 16.55
N GLU A 242 -3.64 16.00 15.31
CA GLU A 242 -2.72 14.94 14.91
C GLU A 242 -1.36 15.06 15.61
N VAL A 243 -0.78 16.26 15.67
CA VAL A 243 0.48 16.51 16.40
C VAL A 243 0.29 16.22 17.89
N GLY A 244 -0.82 16.67 18.48
CA GLY A 244 -1.15 16.37 19.88
C GLY A 244 -1.29 14.86 20.14
N GLY A 245 -1.94 14.15 19.22
CA GLY A 245 -2.05 12.68 19.24
C GLY A 245 -0.68 12.00 19.17
N MET A 246 0.20 12.46 18.28
CA MET A 246 1.57 11.93 18.16
C MET A 246 2.37 12.12 19.46
N ILE A 247 2.27 13.30 20.09
CA ILE A 247 2.92 13.55 21.39
C ILE A 247 2.37 12.60 22.46
N LEU A 248 1.05 12.42 22.51
CA LEU A 248 0.41 11.48 23.44
C LEU A 248 0.89 10.04 23.20
N ASP A 249 0.99 9.61 21.95
CA ASP A 249 1.48 8.28 21.58
C ASP A 249 2.94 8.07 21.99
N VAL A 250 3.80 9.07 21.82
CA VAL A 250 5.20 9.03 22.28
C VAL A 250 5.27 8.92 23.81
N VAL A 251 4.49 9.73 24.53
CA VAL A 251 4.42 9.67 26.00
C VAL A 251 3.91 8.30 26.46
N LEU A 252 2.85 7.80 25.83
CA LEU A 252 2.28 6.50 26.15
C LEU A 252 3.28 5.36 25.87
N ALA A 253 3.98 5.42 24.73
CA ALA A 253 5.03 4.47 24.40
C ALA A 253 6.18 4.50 25.42
N LEU A 254 6.58 5.68 25.90
CA LEU A 254 7.58 5.82 26.97
C LEU A 254 7.10 5.21 28.29
N VAL A 255 5.84 5.44 28.68
CA VAL A 255 5.26 4.89 29.91
C VAL A 255 5.13 3.36 29.83
N ILE A 256 4.64 2.82 28.71
CA ILE A 256 4.54 1.38 28.48
C ILE A 256 5.94 0.76 28.44
N SER A 257 6.89 1.42 27.79
CA SER A 257 8.29 1.00 27.75
C SER A 257 8.89 0.91 29.16
N LEU A 258 8.66 1.93 30.00
CA LEU A 258 9.08 1.94 31.39
C LEU A 258 8.51 0.75 32.16
N TYR A 259 7.21 0.51 32.03
CA TYR A 259 6.53 -0.62 32.67
C TYR A 259 7.13 -1.96 32.20
N LEU A 260 7.32 -2.15 30.89
CA LEU A 260 7.94 -3.34 30.31
C LEU A 260 9.39 -3.54 30.78
N LEU A 261 10.16 -2.47 31.00
CA LEU A 261 11.54 -2.59 31.48
C LEU A 261 11.61 -2.93 32.98
N VAL A 262 10.70 -2.37 33.78
CA VAL A 262 10.60 -2.64 35.22
C VAL A 262 10.11 -4.07 35.47
N ASP A 263 9.04 -4.50 34.80
CA ASP A 263 8.42 -5.81 35.00
C ASP A 263 8.94 -6.91 34.06
N GLY A 264 9.78 -6.58 33.08
CA GLY A 264 10.37 -7.52 32.13
C GLY A 264 10.98 -8.79 32.76
N PRO A 265 11.79 -8.70 33.83
CA PRO A 265 12.34 -9.89 34.51
C PRO A 265 11.24 -10.78 35.09
N ARG A 266 10.23 -10.18 35.72
CA ARG A 266 9.10 -10.91 36.32
C ARG A 266 8.27 -11.62 35.25
N PHE A 267 8.10 -10.98 34.10
CA PHE A 267 7.46 -11.59 32.93
C PHE A 267 8.26 -12.79 32.43
N GLY A 268 9.59 -12.68 32.31
CA GLY A 268 10.45 -13.79 31.91
C GLY A 268 10.34 -15.01 32.83
N GLU A 269 10.43 -14.80 34.14
CA GLU A 269 10.33 -15.87 35.14
C GLU A 269 8.97 -16.57 35.13
N ARG A 270 7.87 -15.81 35.04
CA ARG A 270 6.50 -16.36 34.93
C ARG A 270 6.28 -17.11 33.62
N SER A 271 6.85 -16.62 32.52
CA SER A 271 6.79 -17.30 31.22
C SER A 271 7.46 -18.67 31.29
N LEU A 272 8.61 -18.76 31.95
CA LEU A 272 9.33 -20.03 32.16
C LEU A 272 8.59 -20.98 33.10
N ALA A 273 7.79 -20.47 34.03
CA ALA A 273 7.01 -21.29 34.95
C ALA A 273 5.93 -22.12 34.22
N ILE A 274 5.35 -21.57 33.14
CA ILE A 274 4.32 -22.24 32.30
C ILE A 274 4.94 -23.35 31.44
N ILE A 275 6.23 -23.26 31.11
CA ILE A 275 6.92 -24.22 30.26
C ILE A 275 7.20 -25.53 31.04
N PRO A 276 6.86 -26.71 30.47
CA PRO A 276 7.17 -28.00 31.08
C PRO A 276 8.67 -28.15 31.38
N SER A 277 9.01 -28.74 32.53
CA SER A 277 10.40 -28.86 33.04
C SER A 277 11.39 -29.41 32.01
N GLN A 278 10.95 -30.35 31.17
CA GLN A 278 11.74 -30.99 30.11
C GLN A 278 12.28 -30.01 29.05
N HIS A 279 11.58 -28.88 28.82
CA HIS A 279 11.93 -27.90 27.80
C HIS A 279 12.48 -26.59 28.38
N ARG A 280 12.50 -26.42 29.71
CA ARG A 280 12.92 -25.17 30.37
C ARG A 280 14.34 -24.74 30.01
N ALA A 281 15.29 -25.68 29.95
CA ALA A 281 16.67 -25.37 29.58
C ALA A 281 16.77 -24.84 28.13
N LYS A 282 16.02 -25.43 27.20
CA LYS A 282 15.96 -24.97 25.79
C LYS A 282 15.29 -23.59 25.70
N ALA A 283 14.23 -23.36 26.46
CA ALA A 283 13.54 -22.08 26.49
C ALA A 283 14.42 -20.94 27.03
N LEU A 284 15.14 -21.19 28.13
CA LEU A 284 16.10 -20.23 28.70
C LEU A 284 17.22 -19.91 27.69
N PHE A 285 17.80 -20.94 27.05
CA PHE A 285 18.81 -20.75 26.02
C PHE A 285 18.29 -19.93 24.84
N LEU A 286 17.06 -20.18 24.38
CA LEU A 286 16.46 -19.41 23.29
C LEU A 286 16.20 -17.96 23.71
N GLN A 287 15.66 -17.73 24.90
CA GLN A 287 15.42 -16.40 25.45
C GLN A 287 16.71 -15.57 25.54
N ASP A 288 17.79 -16.15 26.06
CA ASP A 288 19.08 -15.46 26.19
C ASP A 288 19.69 -15.13 24.83
N ASN A 289 19.59 -16.04 23.86
CA ASN A 289 20.09 -15.79 22.51
C ASN A 289 19.28 -14.72 21.79
N VAL A 290 17.95 -14.77 21.85
CA VAL A 290 17.07 -13.74 21.27
C VAL A 290 17.35 -12.39 21.91
N SER A 291 17.45 -12.33 23.24
CA SER A 291 17.79 -11.11 23.98
C SER A 291 19.17 -10.56 23.59
N ARG A 292 20.16 -11.42 23.35
CA ARG A 292 21.49 -10.98 22.93
C ARG A 292 21.49 -10.44 21.49
N VAL A 293 20.91 -11.19 20.54
CA VAL A 293 20.92 -10.84 19.11
C VAL A 293 20.08 -9.59 18.87
N LEU A 294 18.83 -9.59 19.34
CA LEU A 294 17.92 -8.49 19.16
C LEU A 294 18.48 -7.24 19.87
N GLY A 295 19.08 -7.42 21.05
CA GLY A 295 19.61 -6.32 21.85
C GLY A 295 20.85 -5.70 21.23
N GLY A 296 21.70 -6.53 20.60
CA GLY A 296 22.82 -6.07 19.78
C GLY A 296 22.35 -5.30 18.54
N TYR A 297 21.34 -5.82 17.84
CA TYR A 297 20.75 -5.16 16.67
C TYR A 297 20.16 -3.78 17.00
N LEU A 298 19.31 -3.67 18.04
CA LEU A 298 18.73 -2.38 18.42
C LEU A 298 19.78 -1.36 18.84
N ARG A 299 20.82 -1.79 19.58
CA ARG A 299 21.93 -0.92 19.95
C ARG A 299 22.72 -0.46 18.72
N GLY A 300 22.92 -1.35 17.75
CA GLY A 300 23.51 -1.02 16.45
C GLY A 300 22.68 0.03 15.71
N GLN A 301 21.37 -0.17 15.61
CA GLN A 301 20.45 0.75 14.93
C GLN A 301 20.42 2.13 15.60
N LEU A 302 20.39 2.19 16.93
CA LEU A 302 20.46 3.47 17.66
C LEU A 302 21.80 4.18 17.48
N THR A 303 22.90 3.42 17.48
CA THR A 303 24.23 3.98 17.24
C THR A 303 24.34 4.53 15.82
N LEU A 304 23.79 3.81 14.84
CA LEU A 304 23.77 4.22 13.44
C LEU A 304 22.90 5.47 13.23
N ALA A 305 21.70 5.50 13.80
CA ALA A 305 20.82 6.66 13.80
C ALA A 305 21.48 7.90 14.43
N LEU A 306 22.21 7.72 15.53
CA LEU A 306 22.96 8.81 16.15
C LEU A 306 24.10 9.31 15.25
N ILE A 307 24.87 8.40 14.66
CA ILE A 307 25.95 8.77 13.72
C ILE A 307 25.40 9.52 12.53
N ILE A 308 24.36 8.98 11.88
CA ILE A 308 23.74 9.59 10.69
C ILE A 308 23.10 10.93 11.05
N GLY A 309 22.41 11.04 12.18
CA GLY A 309 21.81 12.30 12.61
C GLY A 309 22.85 13.38 12.91
N VAL A 310 23.96 13.03 13.57
CA VAL A 310 25.07 13.97 13.83
C VAL A 310 25.75 14.37 12.52
N LEU A 311 26.06 13.42 11.64
CA LEU A 311 26.72 13.70 10.36
C LEU A 311 25.82 14.56 9.45
N ALA A 312 24.53 14.26 9.38
CA ALA A 312 23.56 15.06 8.62
C ALA A 312 23.40 16.46 9.23
N GLY A 313 23.33 16.57 10.56
CA GLY A 313 23.26 17.86 11.24
C GLY A 313 24.50 18.73 11.03
N VAL A 314 25.69 18.14 11.16
CA VAL A 314 26.96 18.84 10.88
C VAL A 314 27.07 19.19 9.40
N GLY A 315 26.75 18.26 8.49
CA GLY A 315 26.79 18.49 7.06
C GLY A 315 25.87 19.63 6.62
N THR A 316 24.63 19.65 7.13
CA THR A 316 23.68 20.74 6.84
C THR A 316 24.10 22.07 7.47
N ALA A 317 24.68 22.06 8.67
CA ALA A 317 25.22 23.26 9.30
C ALA A 317 26.39 23.85 8.51
N LEU A 318 27.31 23.01 8.01
CA LEU A 318 28.44 23.43 7.18
C LEU A 318 28.00 24.02 5.83
N LEU A 319 26.87 23.57 5.29
CA LEU A 319 26.26 24.12 4.09
C LEU A 319 25.51 25.44 4.34
N GLY A 320 25.43 25.91 5.59
CA GLY A 320 24.71 27.14 5.96
C GLY A 320 23.19 27.00 5.86
N LEU A 321 22.66 25.77 5.86
CA LEU A 321 21.21 25.55 5.81
C LEU A 321 20.57 25.99 7.13
N PRO A 322 19.45 26.73 7.08
CA PRO A 322 18.66 26.97 8.28
C PRO A 322 18.14 25.62 8.80
N TYR A 323 17.98 25.52 10.12
CA TYR A 323 17.43 24.33 10.77
C TYR A 323 18.32 23.06 10.69
N ALA A 324 19.64 23.20 10.59
CA ALA A 324 20.58 22.07 10.56
C ALA A 324 20.35 21.02 11.68
N VAL A 325 20.04 21.47 12.91
CA VAL A 325 19.72 20.57 14.04
C VAL A 325 18.45 19.77 13.76
N VAL A 326 17.40 20.41 13.25
CA VAL A 326 16.13 19.74 12.91
C VAL A 326 16.36 18.70 11.83
N LEU A 327 17.09 19.06 10.77
CA LEU A 327 17.41 18.15 9.67
C LEU A 327 18.26 16.96 10.13
N GLY A 328 19.23 17.18 11.02
CA GLY A 328 20.01 16.11 11.63
C GLY A 328 19.17 15.16 12.47
N VAL A 329 18.28 15.69 13.32
CA VAL A 329 17.35 14.88 14.11
C VAL A 329 16.42 14.07 13.22
N LEU A 330 15.85 14.68 12.18
CA LEU A 330 14.98 13.99 11.23
C LEU A 330 15.71 12.89 10.46
N ALA A 331 16.95 13.14 10.02
CA ALA A 331 17.78 12.14 9.36
C ALA A 331 18.05 10.93 10.28
N GLY A 332 18.41 11.18 11.54
CA GLY A 332 18.58 10.12 12.53
C GLY A 332 17.28 9.37 12.83
N LEU A 333 16.14 10.07 12.89
CA LEU A 333 14.83 9.44 13.11
C LEU A 333 14.40 8.57 11.92
N PHE A 334 14.60 9.03 10.69
CA PHE A 334 14.27 8.26 9.49
C PHE A 334 15.17 7.04 9.32
N GLU A 335 16.41 7.08 9.82
CA GLU A 335 17.26 5.90 9.90
C GLU A 335 16.65 4.79 10.78
N LEU A 336 15.86 5.13 11.79
CA LEU A 336 15.19 4.14 12.64
C LEU A 336 14.01 3.43 11.95
N VAL A 337 13.47 4.00 10.87
CA VAL A 337 12.29 3.47 10.16
C VAL A 337 12.69 3.07 8.73
N PRO A 338 13.12 1.82 8.48
CA PRO A 338 13.69 1.38 7.21
C PRO A 338 12.65 1.13 6.08
N MET A 339 11.58 1.94 5.99
CA MET A 339 10.42 1.65 5.13
C MET A 339 10.12 2.69 4.04
N PHE A 340 10.77 3.85 4.02
CA PHE A 340 10.41 4.90 3.06
C PHE A 340 10.85 4.62 1.61
N GLY A 341 11.73 3.64 1.37
CA GLY A 341 12.23 3.31 0.02
C GLY A 341 11.15 2.77 -0.94
N PRO A 342 10.40 1.71 -0.60
CA PRO A 342 9.42 1.11 -1.52
C PRO A 342 8.07 1.83 -1.60
N ILE A 343 7.76 2.73 -0.67
CA ILE A 343 6.44 3.40 -0.59
C ILE A 343 6.39 4.63 -1.51
N LEU A 344 7.55 5.19 -1.88
CA LEU A 344 7.67 6.39 -2.71
C LEU A 344 8.12 6.11 -4.16
N SER A 345 8.41 4.84 -4.53
CA SER A 345 8.93 4.44 -5.85
C SER A 345 7.86 3.96 -6.82
#